data_AF-N6V7K1-F1
#
_entry.id   AF-N6V7K1-F1
#
_cell.length_a   1.000
_cell.length_b   1.000
_cell.length_c   1.000
_cell.angle_alpha   90.00
_cell.angle_beta   90.00
_cell.angle_gamma   90.00
#
_symmetry.space_group_name_H-M   'P 1'
#
loop_
_entity.id
_entity.type
_entity.pdbx_description
1 polymer ?
#
loop_
_entity_poly.entity_id
_entity_poly.type
_entity_poly.pdbx_seq_one_letter_code
_entity_poly.pdbx_strand_id
1 'polypeptide(L)'
;MPEESPAEVSVMQICEVSPYVQSFLAQPHRLEIVVWGRSRPLVYFPDLEMQADARLAALLDEHRPFGLAALEWPPRATGSGHLHTIVAEVKRPGDNRLADPEYRLKLRLAREVYQSLGFHFAIIEEGRDITCVDGRTLRLIAYHTFVKVDILSRSSRWRTRRRWIS
;
A
#
# COMPACT_ATOMS: atom_id res chain seq x y z
N MET A 1 -4.52 15.96 4.63
CA MET A 1 -4.48 15.21 5.91
C MET A 1 -3.28 15.73 6.71
N PRO A 2 -3.27 15.66 8.06
CA PRO A 2 -2.18 16.23 8.85
C PRO A 2 -0.88 15.46 8.59
N GLU A 3 0.15 16.16 8.12
CA GLU A 3 1.58 15.74 8.00
C GLU A 3 1.90 14.31 7.52
N GLU A 4 1.18 13.77 6.54
CA GLU A 4 1.61 12.53 5.86
C GLU A 4 2.93 12.77 5.12
N SER A 5 3.92 11.91 5.34
CA SER A 5 5.17 12.01 4.60
C SER A 5 4.94 11.73 3.09
N PRO A 6 5.74 12.30 2.18
CA PRO A 6 5.61 12.01 0.75
C PRO A 6 5.67 10.50 0.41
N ALA A 7 6.38 9.72 1.23
CA ALA A 7 6.43 8.27 1.12
C ALA A 7 5.08 7.64 1.48
N GLU A 8 4.45 8.03 2.59
CA GLU A 8 3.10 7.55 2.96
C GLU A 8 2.07 7.88 1.89
N VAL A 9 2.09 9.12 1.36
CA VAL A 9 1.24 9.54 0.24
C VAL A 9 1.44 8.63 -0.97
N SER A 10 2.69 8.26 -1.27
CA SER A 10 2.98 7.36 -2.39
C SER A 10 2.45 5.94 -2.15
N VAL A 11 2.52 5.44 -0.91
CA VAL A 11 1.91 4.15 -0.54
C VAL A 11 0.40 4.20 -0.74
N MET A 12 -0.26 5.25 -0.26
CA MET A 12 -1.71 5.42 -0.46
C MET A 12 -2.10 5.49 -1.94
N GLN A 13 -1.32 6.20 -2.76
CA GLN A 13 -1.54 6.24 -4.22
C GLN A 13 -1.40 4.87 -4.88
N ILE A 14 -0.44 4.05 -4.43
CA ILE A 14 -0.30 2.67 -4.89
C ILE A 14 -1.52 1.84 -4.47
N CYS A 15 -1.98 1.98 -3.22
CA CYS A 15 -3.17 1.30 -2.72
C CYS A 15 -4.43 1.64 -3.54
N GLU A 16 -4.64 2.92 -3.88
CA GLU A 16 -5.81 3.36 -4.63
C GLU A 16 -5.95 2.71 -6.02
N VAL A 17 -4.84 2.37 -6.65
CA VAL A 17 -4.82 1.82 -8.01
C VAL A 17 -4.46 0.33 -8.02
N SER A 18 -4.23 -0.26 -6.85
CA SER A 18 -3.90 -1.68 -6.71
C SER A 18 -5.13 -2.54 -6.97
N PRO A 19 -5.04 -3.60 -7.81
CA PRO A 19 -6.13 -4.57 -7.95
C PRO A 19 -6.31 -5.47 -6.72
N TYR A 20 -5.37 -5.47 -5.76
CA TYR A 20 -5.42 -6.33 -4.58
C TYR A 20 -5.95 -5.63 -3.32
N VAL A 21 -5.86 -4.30 -3.25
CA VAL A 21 -6.27 -3.53 -2.07
C VAL A 21 -7.73 -3.11 -2.23
N GLN A 22 -8.58 -3.53 -1.30
CA GLN A 22 -9.99 -3.15 -1.29
C GLN A 22 -10.22 -1.81 -0.59
N SER A 23 -9.54 -1.60 0.55
CA SER A 23 -9.62 -0.38 1.33
C SER A 23 -8.36 -0.18 2.16
N PHE A 24 -8.11 1.06 2.57
CA PHE A 24 -7.05 1.38 3.51
C PHE A 24 -7.45 2.54 4.42
N LEU A 25 -6.77 2.62 5.57
CA LEU A 25 -6.88 3.70 6.54
C LEU A 25 -5.49 4.22 6.86
N ALA A 26 -5.31 5.55 6.84
CA ALA A 26 -4.11 6.21 7.34
C ALA A 26 -4.24 6.42 8.85
N GLN A 27 -3.17 6.11 9.60
CA GLN A 27 -3.12 6.19 11.06
C GLN A 27 -4.35 5.57 11.76
N PRO A 28 -4.66 4.30 11.47
CA PRO A 28 -5.95 3.68 11.77
C PRO A 28 -6.30 3.63 13.26
N HIS A 29 -5.30 3.49 14.14
CA HIS A 29 -5.50 3.36 15.57
C HIS A 29 -4.23 3.65 16.37
N ARG A 30 -4.36 3.56 17.70
CA ARG A 30 -3.25 3.67 18.65
C ARG A 30 -3.09 2.34 19.38
N LEU A 31 -1.90 1.75 19.29
CA LEU A 31 -1.53 0.53 20.01
C LEU A 31 -0.72 0.89 21.25
N GLU A 32 -1.20 0.48 22.43
CA GLU A 32 -0.45 0.55 23.69
C GLU A 32 0.04 -0.83 24.09
N ILE A 33 1.36 -0.97 24.22
CA ILE A 33 2.01 -2.23 24.58
C ILE A 33 2.54 -2.11 26.01
N VAL A 34 1.91 -2.85 26.92
CA VAL A 34 2.34 -2.94 28.32
C VAL A 34 3.47 -3.95 28.43
N VAL A 35 4.64 -3.50 28.86
CA VAL A 35 5.85 -4.35 29.00
C VAL A 35 6.21 -4.45 30.47
N TRP A 36 6.40 -5.69 30.96
CA TRP A 36 6.83 -5.93 32.33
C TRP A 36 8.14 -5.19 32.64
N GLY A 37 8.20 -4.53 33.79
CA GLY A 37 9.37 -3.75 34.23
C GLY A 37 9.47 -2.34 33.64
N ARG A 38 8.54 -1.90 32.79
CA ARG A 38 8.42 -0.49 32.37
C ARG A 38 7.27 0.20 33.11
N SER A 39 7.47 1.45 33.49
CA SER A 39 6.46 2.27 34.19
C SER A 39 5.43 2.91 33.27
N ARG A 40 5.68 2.94 31.95
CA ARG A 40 4.79 3.49 30.92
C ARG A 40 4.68 2.52 29.74
N PRO A 41 3.50 2.42 29.10
CA PRO A 41 3.34 1.59 27.92
C PRO A 41 4.17 2.15 26.75
N LEU A 42 4.61 1.26 25.87
CA LEU A 42 5.12 1.67 24.57
C LEU A 42 3.92 2.04 23.69
N VAL A 43 3.92 3.26 23.16
CA VAL A 43 2.85 3.75 22.30
C VAL A 43 3.30 3.65 20.85
N TYR A 44 2.48 2.99 20.03
CA TYR A 44 2.69 2.80 18.61
C TYR A 44 1.49 3.29 17.81
N PHE A 45 1.74 3.99 16.72
CA PHE A 45 0.74 4.41 15.75
C PHE A 45 1.19 3.86 14.40
N PRO A 46 0.48 2.86 13.83
CA PRO A 46 0.76 2.41 12.48
C PRO A 46 0.49 3.52 11.46
N ASP A 47 1.26 3.52 10.38
CA ASP A 47 1.06 4.51 9.31
C ASP A 47 -0.16 4.16 8.46
N LEU A 48 -0.33 2.87 8.12
CA LEU A 48 -1.47 2.38 7.36
C LEU A 48 -2.00 1.05 7.88
N GLU A 49 -3.30 0.83 7.66
CA GLU A 49 -3.93 -0.49 7.64
C GLU A 49 -4.62 -0.69 6.29
N MET A 50 -4.45 -1.85 5.69
CA MET A 50 -5.00 -2.21 4.39
C MET A 50 -5.84 -3.49 4.51
N GLN A 51 -7.02 -3.50 3.89
CA GLN A 51 -7.77 -4.72 3.60
C GLN A 51 -7.40 -5.16 2.18
N ALA A 52 -6.74 -6.30 2.04
CA ALA A 52 -6.22 -6.75 0.76
C ALA A 52 -6.44 -8.25 0.53
N ASP A 53 -6.36 -8.67 -0.72
CA ASP A 53 -6.40 -10.08 -1.10
C ASP A 53 -5.21 -10.86 -0.52
N ALA A 54 -5.44 -12.15 -0.24
CA ALA A 54 -4.44 -13.09 0.26
C ALA A 54 -3.15 -13.11 -0.59
N ARG A 55 -3.24 -12.88 -1.90
CA ARG A 55 -2.08 -12.84 -2.80
C ARG A 55 -1.12 -11.71 -2.45
N LEU A 56 -1.63 -10.51 -2.17
CA LEU A 56 -0.76 -9.40 -1.80
C LEU A 56 -0.05 -9.69 -0.47
N ALA A 57 -0.79 -10.19 0.52
CA ALA A 57 -0.22 -10.57 1.80
C ALA A 57 0.91 -11.60 1.65
N ALA A 58 0.69 -12.66 0.86
CA ALA A 58 1.72 -13.67 0.57
C ALA A 58 2.95 -13.08 -0.13
N LEU A 59 2.77 -12.18 -1.11
CA LEU A 59 3.89 -11.53 -1.80
C LEU A 59 4.73 -10.68 -0.84
N LEU A 60 4.10 -9.99 0.11
CA LEU A 60 4.83 -9.21 1.12
C LEU A 60 5.56 -10.10 2.13
N ASP A 61 4.97 -11.23 2.53
CA ASP A 61 5.64 -12.23 3.37
C ASP A 61 6.85 -12.86 2.64
N GLU A 62 6.79 -12.98 1.32
CA GLU A 62 7.91 -13.36 0.43
C GLU A 62 8.93 -12.23 0.22
N HIS A 63 8.79 -11.10 0.92
CA HIS A 63 9.68 -9.92 0.84
C HIS A 63 9.74 -9.29 -0.56
N ARG A 64 8.67 -9.40 -1.35
CA ARG A 64 8.56 -8.70 -2.63
C ARG A 64 8.41 -7.19 -2.41
N PRO A 65 9.05 -6.34 -3.23
CA PRO A 65 8.85 -4.90 -3.11
C PRO A 65 7.38 -4.51 -3.23
N PHE A 66 6.88 -3.73 -2.27
CA PHE A 66 5.44 -3.42 -2.16
C PHE A 66 4.85 -2.87 -3.46
N GLY A 67 5.47 -1.87 -4.08
CA GLY A 67 4.97 -1.25 -5.31
C GLY A 67 4.85 -2.24 -6.46
N LEU A 68 5.80 -3.17 -6.60
CA LEU A 68 5.71 -4.22 -7.63
C LEU A 68 4.63 -5.25 -7.28
N ALA A 69 4.55 -5.68 -6.01
CA ALA A 69 3.55 -6.65 -5.57
C ALA A 69 2.13 -6.10 -5.68
N ALA A 70 1.91 -4.87 -5.23
CA ALA A 70 0.62 -4.21 -5.22
C ALA A 70 0.11 -3.85 -6.63
N LEU A 71 1.00 -3.66 -7.61
CA LEU A 71 0.61 -3.34 -9.00
C LEU A 71 0.76 -4.51 -9.96
N GLU A 72 1.15 -5.70 -9.48
CA GLU A 72 1.25 -6.89 -10.31
C GLU A 72 -0.12 -7.23 -10.90
N TRP A 73 -0.25 -7.26 -12.23
CA TRP A 73 -1.49 -7.63 -12.89
C TRP A 73 -1.83 -9.11 -12.60
N PRO A 74 -2.95 -9.43 -11.91
CA PRO A 74 -3.29 -10.81 -11.66
C PRO A 74 -3.91 -11.44 -12.93
N PRO A 75 -3.45 -12.62 -13.39
CA PRO A 75 -4.07 -13.33 -14.51
C PRO A 75 -5.51 -13.79 -14.20
N ARG A 76 -5.89 -13.86 -12.92
CA ARG A 76 -7.27 -14.00 -12.41
C ARG A 76 -7.34 -13.30 -11.06
N ALA A 77 -8.32 -12.41 -10.87
CA ALA A 77 -8.69 -11.94 -9.53
C ALA A 77 -8.91 -13.19 -8.66
N THR A 78 -8.14 -13.34 -7.59
CA THR A 78 -8.22 -14.46 -6.67
C THR A 78 -9.62 -14.44 -6.06
N GLY A 79 -10.50 -15.28 -6.62
CA GLY A 79 -11.93 -15.29 -6.32
C GLY A 79 -12.29 -15.89 -4.96
N SER A 80 -11.35 -15.92 -4.00
CA SER A 80 -11.64 -16.43 -2.66
C SER A 80 -12.47 -15.43 -1.85
N GLY A 81 -12.44 -14.13 -2.19
CA GLY A 81 -13.12 -13.08 -1.45
C GLY A 81 -12.64 -12.92 0.00
N HIS A 82 -11.60 -13.67 0.40
CA HIS A 82 -11.01 -13.61 1.73
C HIS A 82 -10.02 -12.46 1.78
N LEU A 83 -10.38 -11.45 2.57
CA LEU A 83 -9.55 -10.29 2.82
C LEU A 83 -8.65 -10.55 4.03
N HIS A 84 -7.44 -10.04 3.92
CA HIS A 84 -6.43 -10.04 4.95
C HIS A 84 -6.16 -8.61 5.39
N THR A 85 -6.00 -8.41 6.70
CA THR A 85 -5.55 -7.15 7.26
C THR A 85 -4.03 -7.08 7.21
N ILE A 86 -3.49 -6.05 6.56
CA ILE A 86 -2.06 -5.75 6.52
C ILE A 86 -1.86 -4.41 7.23
N VAL A 87 -1.11 -4.42 8.32
CA VAL A 87 -0.65 -3.20 9.00
C VAL A 87 0.74 -2.84 8.44
N ALA A 88 0.93 -1.59 8.05
CA ALA A 88 2.18 -1.13 7.46
C ALA A 88 2.79 0.06 8.20
N GLU A 89 4.12 0.01 8.31
CA GLU A 89 4.98 1.12 8.72
C GLU A 89 5.79 1.58 7.51
N VAL A 90 5.79 2.87 7.21
CA VAL A 90 6.52 3.47 6.09
C VAL A 90 7.84 4.08 6.58
N LYS A 91 8.90 3.87 5.81
CA LYS A 91 10.27 4.31 6.15
C LYS A 91 10.89 5.06 4.98
N ARG A 92 11.49 6.21 5.28
CA ARG A 92 12.25 6.99 4.31
C ARG A 92 13.74 6.60 4.34
N PRO A 93 14.48 6.79 3.24
CA PRO A 93 15.92 6.58 3.22
C PRO A 93 16.59 7.48 4.27
N GLY A 94 17.51 6.94 5.05
CA GLY A 94 18.20 7.68 6.10
C GLY A 94 17.39 7.86 7.39
N ASP A 95 16.30 7.12 7.60
CA ASP A 95 15.65 7.05 8.92
C ASP A 95 16.57 6.34 9.94
N ASN A 96 17.41 7.14 10.61
CA ASN A 96 18.36 6.70 11.62
C ASN A 96 17.69 6.15 12.88
N ARG A 97 16.36 6.21 13.01
CA ARG A 97 15.63 5.63 14.14
C ARG A 97 15.75 4.11 14.18
N LEU A 98 16.07 3.45 13.06
CA LEU A 98 16.39 2.02 13.06
C LEU A 98 17.68 1.70 13.85
N ALA A 99 18.55 2.68 14.11
CA ALA A 99 19.69 2.50 15.00
C ALA A 99 19.30 2.63 16.49
N ASP A 100 18.12 3.16 16.80
CA ASP A 100 17.61 3.29 18.16
C ASP A 100 17.07 1.93 18.68
N PRO A 101 17.67 1.36 19.74
CA PRO A 101 17.21 0.10 20.34
C PRO A 101 15.76 0.14 20.83
N GLU A 102 15.28 1.29 21.33
CA GLU A 102 13.91 1.43 21.83
C GLU A 102 12.90 1.43 20.69
N TYR A 103 13.24 2.11 19.60
CA TYR A 103 12.41 2.12 18.39
C TYR A 103 12.31 0.71 17.77
N ARG A 104 13.43 -0.02 17.68
CA ARG A 104 13.43 -1.42 17.22
C ARG A 104 12.60 -2.33 18.12
N LEU A 105 12.68 -2.15 19.44
CA LEU A 105 11.87 -2.90 20.39
C LEU A 105 10.38 -2.65 20.16
N LYS A 106 9.98 -1.39 19.97
CA LYS A 106 8.60 -1.01 19.67
C LYS A 106 8.08 -1.69 18.41
N LEU A 107 8.83 -1.64 17.30
CA LEU A 107 8.41 -2.29 16.04
C LEU A 107 8.31 -3.81 16.17
N ARG A 108 9.26 -4.43 16.88
CA ARG A 108 9.24 -5.87 17.12
C ARG A 108 7.99 -6.28 17.91
N LEU A 109 7.69 -5.59 19.02
CA LEU A 109 6.53 -5.91 19.84
C LEU A 109 5.22 -5.61 19.12
N ALA A 110 5.14 -4.53 18.35
CA ALA A 110 3.98 -4.22 17.52
C ALA A 110 3.72 -5.37 16.52
N ARG A 111 4.76 -5.83 15.81
CA ARG A 111 4.67 -6.98 14.91
C ARG A 111 4.15 -8.23 15.63
N GLU A 112 4.73 -8.57 16.79
CA GLU A 112 4.31 -9.73 17.58
C GLU A 112 2.81 -9.66 17.95
N VAL A 113 2.33 -8.49 18.37
CA VAL A 113 0.90 -8.29 18.69
C VAL A 113 0.03 -8.45 17.45
N TYR A 114 0.33 -7.77 16.35
CA TYR A 114 -0.49 -7.87 15.13
C TYR A 114 -0.53 -9.29 14.55
N GLN A 115 0.61 -9.97 14.53
CA GLN A 115 0.66 -11.37 14.08
C GLN A 115 -0.16 -12.30 14.97
N SER A 116 -0.20 -12.05 16.28
CA SER A 116 -1.05 -12.82 17.21
C SER A 116 -2.55 -12.64 16.94
N LEU A 117 -2.94 -11.52 16.33
CA LEU A 117 -4.31 -11.22 15.89
C LEU A 117 -4.61 -11.73 14.47
N GLY A 118 -3.66 -12.41 13.82
CA GLY A 118 -3.80 -12.88 12.44
C GLY A 118 -3.59 -11.80 11.38
N PHE A 119 -3.03 -10.64 11.74
CA PHE A 119 -2.71 -9.57 10.80
C PHE A 119 -1.30 -9.75 10.24
N HIS A 120 -1.12 -9.34 8.99
CA HIS A 120 0.22 -9.21 8.40
C HIS A 120 0.83 -7.89 8.83
N PHE A 121 2.15 -7.85 9.02
CA PHE A 121 2.87 -6.63 9.41
C PHE A 121 4.02 -6.37 8.44
N ALA A 122 3.92 -5.27 7.68
CA ALA A 122 4.87 -4.90 6.65
C ALA A 122 5.66 -3.64 7.05
N ILE A 123 6.95 -3.61 6.71
CA ILE A 123 7.76 -2.38 6.72
C ILE A 123 8.00 -2.02 5.25
N ILE A 124 7.48 -0.87 4.84
CA ILE A 124 7.57 -0.35 3.48
C ILE A 124 8.65 0.72 3.44
N GLU A 125 9.76 0.44 2.78
CA GLU A 125 10.90 1.33 2.63
C GLU A 125 10.83 2.06 1.29
N GLU A 126 10.76 3.39 1.30
CA GLU A 126 10.59 4.21 0.10
C GLU A 126 11.58 3.84 -1.02
N GLY A 127 12.86 3.69 -0.71
CA GLY A 127 13.90 3.39 -1.70
C GLY A 127 13.85 1.99 -2.32
N ARG A 128 13.20 1.02 -1.68
CA ARG A 128 13.06 -0.36 -2.19
C ARG A 128 11.66 -0.60 -2.75
N ASP A 129 10.67 -0.18 -2.00
CA ASP A 129 9.28 -0.61 -2.12
C ASP A 129 8.42 0.40 -2.87
N ILE A 130 8.84 1.67 -2.97
CA ILE A 130 8.05 2.74 -3.61
C ILE A 130 8.73 3.22 -4.90
N THR A 131 10.03 3.50 -4.88
CA THR A 131 10.77 3.98 -6.06
C THR A 131 10.90 2.95 -7.18
N CYS A 132 10.51 1.70 -6.93
CA CYS A 132 10.45 0.63 -7.92
C CYS A 132 9.33 0.81 -8.97
N VAL A 133 8.43 1.79 -8.78
CA VAL A 133 7.32 2.08 -9.70
C VAL A 133 7.31 3.56 -10.10
N ASP A 134 6.73 3.88 -11.26
CA ASP A 134 6.66 5.26 -11.74
C ASP A 134 5.58 6.07 -10.99
N GLY A 135 6.02 6.73 -9.92
CA GLY A 135 5.17 7.62 -9.12
C GLY A 135 4.56 8.80 -9.90
N ARG A 136 5.09 9.20 -11.07
CA ARG A 136 4.45 10.25 -11.88
C ARG A 136 3.17 9.73 -12.53
N THR A 137 3.22 8.52 -13.07
CA THR A 137 2.05 7.86 -13.66
C THR A 137 1.00 7.57 -12.60
N LEU A 138 1.39 7.10 -11.41
CA LEU A 138 0.45 6.85 -10.31
C LEU A 138 -0.32 8.11 -9.90
N ARG A 139 0.35 9.26 -9.81
CA ARG A 139 -0.30 10.56 -9.53
C ARG A 139 -1.31 11.00 -10.59
N LEU A 140 -1.24 10.49 -11.82
CA LEU A 140 -2.24 10.82 -12.84
C LEU A 140 -3.51 9.97 -12.73
N ILE A 141 -3.45 8.84 -12.02
CA ILE A 141 -4.55 7.88 -11.90
C ILE A 141 -5.22 7.95 -10.53
N ALA A 142 -4.41 8.16 -9.48
CA ALA A 142 -4.85 8.27 -8.10
C ALA A 142 -5.88 9.39 -7.91
N TYR A 143 -6.97 9.06 -7.21
CA TYR A 143 -8.20 9.85 -7.10
C TYR A 143 -8.00 11.17 -6.34
N HIS A 144 -7.03 11.23 -5.44
CA HIS A 144 -6.68 12.47 -4.73
C HIS A 144 -6.15 13.59 -5.63
N THR A 145 -5.84 13.29 -6.87
CA THR A 145 -5.48 14.27 -7.89
C THR A 145 -6.74 14.55 -8.69
N PHE A 146 -7.19 15.82 -8.77
CA PHE A 146 -8.34 16.20 -9.60
C PHE A 146 -8.06 15.86 -11.08
N VAL A 147 -8.33 14.62 -11.50
CA VAL A 147 -8.17 14.21 -12.88
C VAL A 147 -9.34 14.80 -13.66
N LYS A 148 -9.08 15.91 -14.37
CA LYS A 148 -9.91 16.29 -15.51
C LYS A 148 -9.74 15.20 -16.56
N VAL A 149 -10.73 14.31 -16.66
CA VAL A 149 -10.86 13.44 -17.81
C VAL A 149 -11.31 14.30 -18.98
N ASP A 150 -10.35 14.85 -19.73
CA ASP A 150 -10.67 15.40 -21.04
C ASP A 150 -11.08 14.22 -21.93
N ILE A 151 -12.37 14.17 -22.26
CA ILE A 151 -12.91 13.22 -23.22
C ILE A 151 -12.13 13.42 -24.51
N LEU A 152 -11.23 12.48 -24.83
CA LEU A 152 -10.62 12.39 -26.14
C LEU A 152 -11.75 12.39 -27.16
N SER A 153 -11.90 13.51 -27.86
CA SER A 153 -12.93 13.67 -28.88
C SER A 153 -12.82 12.48 -29.84
N ARG A 154 -13.88 11.67 -29.88
CA ARG A 154 -14.07 10.61 -30.88
C ARG A 154 -14.08 11.26 -32.25
N SER A 155 -12.92 11.43 -32.86
CA SER A 155 -12.80 11.67 -34.29
C SER A 155 -13.02 10.33 -35.00
N SER A 156 -14.28 9.95 -35.05
CA SER A 156 -14.79 8.85 -35.87
C SER A 156 -14.49 9.10 -37.35
N ARG A 157 -13.61 8.29 -37.95
CA ARG A 157 -13.61 7.99 -39.38
C ARG A 157 -13.37 6.49 -39.59
N TRP A 158 -14.39 5.70 -39.30
CA TRP A 158 -14.52 4.36 -39.88
C TRP A 158 -15.04 4.54 -41.32
N ARG A 159 -14.16 4.38 -42.32
CA ARG A 159 -14.55 4.25 -43.73
C ARG A 159 -14.87 2.79 -44.02
N THR A 160 -16.13 2.42 -44.00
CA THR A 160 -16.61 1.15 -44.58
C THR A 160 -16.68 1.28 -46.10
N ARG A 161 -15.75 0.65 -46.83
CA ARG A 161 -15.91 0.38 -48.26
C ARG A 161 -16.65 -0.95 -48.44
N ARG A 162 -17.95 -0.89 -48.72
CA ARG A 162 -18.67 -2.01 -49.36
C ARG A 162 -18.42 -1.91 -50.87
N ARG A 163 -17.71 -2.87 -51.46
CA ARG A 163 -17.76 -3.12 -52.90
C ARG A 163 -18.82 -4.20 -53.13
N TRP A 164 -19.84 -3.83 -53.89
CA TRP A 164 -20.80 -4.76 -54.49
C TRP A 164 -20.09 -5.50 -55.62
N ILE A 165 -20.22 -6.82 -55.64
CA ILE A 165 -19.90 -7.68 -56.78
C ILE A 165 -21.20 -7.82 -57.56
N SER A 166 -21.17 -7.49 -58.84
CA SER A 166 -22.12 -7.87 -59.87
C SER A 166 -21.30 -8.31 -61.08
#